data_AF-A0A5M9JFT2-F1
#
_entry.id   AF-A0A5M9JFT2-F1
#
_cell.length_a   1.000
_cell.length_b   1.000
_cell.length_c   1.000
_cell.angle_alpha   90.00
_cell.angle_beta   90.00
_cell.angle_gamma   90.00
#
_symmetry.space_group_name_H-M   'P 1'
#
loop_
_entity.id
_entity.type
_entity.pdbx_description
1 polymer ?
#
loop_
_entity_poly.entity_id
_entity_poly.type
_entity_poly.pdbx_seq_one_letter_code
_entity_poly.pdbx_strand_id
1 'polypeptide(L)'
;MSSNDVSPEAMQSRIQQARREAESLKDRIKRKKDDLADATLMNLARAQQEALPKNQMMKTRKTLKGHLAKIYAMHWSTDRKAFGIGVTGW
;
A
#
# COMPACT_ATOMS: atom_id res chain seq x y z
N MET A 1 -26.59 -38.43 -5.47
CA MET A 1 -25.81 -37.20 -5.22
C MET A 1 -26.72 -36.01 -5.48
N SER A 2 -27.43 -35.53 -4.47
CA SER A 2 -28.05 -34.20 -4.46
C SER A 2 -28.44 -33.88 -3.03
N SER A 3 -27.94 -32.77 -2.50
CA SER A 3 -28.48 -32.01 -1.36
C SER A 3 -27.55 -30.85 -1.12
N ASN A 4 -27.62 -29.85 -2.00
CA ASN A 4 -26.97 -28.56 -1.82
C ASN A 4 -28.00 -27.46 -1.48
N ASP A 5 -29.09 -27.85 -0.82
CA ASP A 5 -30.09 -26.91 -0.29
C ASP A 5 -29.72 -26.56 1.16
N VAL A 6 -28.70 -25.70 1.30
CA VAL A 6 -28.52 -24.96 2.53
C VAL A 6 -29.69 -23.98 2.62
N SER A 7 -30.64 -24.22 3.53
CA SER A 7 -31.76 -23.32 3.78
C SER A 7 -31.26 -21.87 3.86
N PRO A 8 -31.97 -20.88 3.25
CA PRO A 8 -31.58 -19.47 3.29
C PRO A 8 -31.25 -18.97 4.70
N GLU A 9 -31.93 -19.50 5.71
CA GLU A 9 -31.72 -19.17 7.11
C GLU A 9 -30.42 -19.77 7.69
N ALA A 10 -30.08 -21.00 7.32
CA ALA A 10 -28.79 -21.61 7.66
C ALA A 10 -27.62 -20.89 6.97
N MET A 11 -27.83 -20.42 5.74
CA MET A 11 -26.86 -19.60 5.02
C MET A 11 -26.68 -18.23 5.69
N GLN A 12 -27.77 -17.56 6.06
CA GLN A 12 -27.73 -16.30 6.81
C GLN A 12 -27.03 -16.45 8.17
N SER A 13 -27.32 -17.52 8.90
CA SER A 13 -26.67 -17.81 10.18
C SER A 13 -25.15 -17.98 10.03
N ARG A 14 -24.70 -18.75 9.03
CA ARG A 14 -23.27 -18.90 8.71
C ARG A 14 -22.62 -17.57 8.32
N ILE A 15 -23.30 -16.73 7.55
CA ILE A 15 -22.80 -15.38 7.20
C ILE A 15 -22.67 -14.51 8.46
N GLN A 16 -23.65 -14.53 9.36
CA GLN A 16 -23.59 -13.77 10.61
C GLN A 16 -22.47 -14.26 11.52
N GLN A 17 -22.29 -15.58 11.63
CA GLN A 17 -21.18 -16.17 12.38
C GLN A 17 -19.83 -15.73 11.80
N ALA A 18 -19.63 -15.85 10.49
CA ALA A 18 -18.40 -15.45 9.82
C ALA A 18 -18.11 -13.94 10.00
N ARG A 19 -19.13 -13.08 9.99
CA ARG A 19 -18.97 -11.64 10.28
C ARG A 19 -18.51 -11.37 11.71
N ARG A 20 -19.09 -12.06 12.70
CA ARG A 20 -18.68 -11.94 14.11
C ARG A 20 -17.26 -12.42 14.34
N GLU A 21 -16.89 -13.54 13.71
CA GLU A 21 -15.53 -14.08 13.78
C GLU A 21 -14.53 -13.11 13.12
N ALA A 22 -14.87 -12.52 11.98
CA ALA A 22 -14.03 -11.52 11.32
C ALA A 22 -13.80 -10.27 12.19
N GLU A 23 -14.85 -9.73 12.83
CA GLU A 23 -14.69 -8.59 13.74
C GLU A 23 -13.88 -8.96 14.98
N SER A 24 -14.09 -10.15 15.56
CA SER A 24 -13.27 -10.64 16.69
C SER A 24 -11.79 -10.75 16.32
N LEU A 25 -11.47 -11.27 15.13
CA LEU A 25 -10.09 -11.35 14.64
C LEU A 25 -9.48 -9.97 14.41
N LYS A 26 -10.25 -9.04 13.84
CA LYS A 26 -9.82 -7.64 13.63
C LYS A 26 -9.51 -6.94 14.94
N ASP A 27 -10.37 -7.09 15.95
CA ASP A 27 -10.16 -6.52 17.28
C ASP A 27 -8.94 -7.13 17.96
N ARG A 28 -8.74 -8.45 17.83
CA ARG A 28 -7.55 -9.12 18.37
C ARG A 28 -6.26 -8.62 17.70
N ILE A 29 -6.28 -8.39 16.39
CA ILE A 29 -5.14 -7.78 15.67
C ILE A 29 -4.91 -6.35 16.14
N LYS A 30 -5.97 -5.55 16.30
CA LYS A 30 -5.86 -4.17 16.76
C LYS A 30 -5.23 -4.10 18.15
N ARG A 31 -5.73 -4.88 19.11
CA ARG A 31 -5.15 -4.96 20.46
C ARG A 31 -3.67 -5.32 20.42
N LYS A 32 -3.29 -6.37 19.69
CA LYS A 32 -1.88 -6.75 19.55
C LYS A 32 -1.01 -5.66 18.90
N LYS A 33 -1.55 -4.89 17.95
CA LYS A 33 -0.83 -3.76 17.36
C LYS A 33 -0.62 -2.65 18.39
N ASP A 34 -1.66 -2.35 19.17
CA ASP A 34 -1.63 -1.31 20.21
C ASP A 34 -0.69 -1.71 21.35
N ASP A 35 -0.70 -2.98 21.79
CA ASP A 35 0.18 -3.53 22.82
C ASP A 35 1.67 -3.45 22.44
N LEU A 36 1.98 -3.50 21.14
CA LEU A 36 3.34 -3.43 20.60
C LEU A 36 3.74 -2.01 20.16
N ALA A 37 2.85 -1.02 20.27
CA ALA A 37 3.10 0.36 19.85
C ALA A 37 3.77 1.18 20.97
N ASP A 38 4.98 0.77 21.38
CA ASP A 38 5.78 1.38 22.45
C ASP A 38 6.32 2.78 22.11
N ALA A 39 6.59 3.04 20.84
CA ALA A 39 7.05 4.34 20.33
C ALA A 39 6.49 4.65 18.95
N THR A 40 6.66 5.91 18.52
CA THR A 40 6.34 6.34 17.14
C THR A 40 7.63 6.68 16.38
N LEU A 41 7.63 6.42 15.07
CA LEU A 41 8.76 6.72 14.19
C LEU A 41 9.20 8.20 14.31
N MET A 42 8.25 9.13 14.45
CA MET A 42 8.55 10.56 14.59
C MET A 42 9.31 10.88 15.87
N ASN A 43 8.96 10.25 17.00
CA ASN A 43 9.64 10.46 18.27
C ASN A 43 11.09 9.95 18.19
N LEU A 44 11.28 8.75 17.64
CA LEU A 44 12.60 8.13 17.49
C LEU A 44 13.47 8.91 16.50
N ALA A 45 12.93 9.27 15.33
CA ALA A 45 13.66 10.00 14.31
C ALA A 45 14.14 11.38 14.81
N ARG A 46 13.33 12.11 15.59
CA ARG A 46 13.75 13.40 16.16
C ARG A 46 14.84 13.27 17.21
N ALA A 47 14.84 12.18 17.97
CA ALA A 47 15.85 11.94 19.01
C ALA A 47 17.19 11.47 18.42
N GLN A 48 17.17 10.76 17.29
CA GLN A 48 18.34 10.04 16.76
C GLN A 48 18.90 10.62 15.45
N GLN A 49 18.12 11.40 14.70
CA GLN A 49 18.49 11.84 13.35
C GLN A 49 18.55 13.37 13.25
N GLU A 50 19.65 13.88 12.71
CA GLU A 50 19.80 15.30 12.39
C GLU A 50 18.91 15.71 11.20
N ALA A 51 18.50 16.98 11.19
CA ALA A 51 17.67 17.52 10.11
C ALA A 51 18.44 17.57 8.78
N LEU A 52 17.77 17.19 7.69
CA LEU A 52 18.35 17.27 6.35
C LEU A 52 18.71 18.72 5.99
N PRO A 53 19.88 18.94 5.35
CA PRO A 53 20.33 20.29 5.01
C PRO A 53 19.47 20.90 3.89
N LYS A 54 19.13 22.19 4.04
CA LYS A 54 18.22 22.92 3.13
C LYS A 54 18.82 23.21 1.74
N ASN A 55 20.11 22.93 1.53
CA ASN A 55 20.89 23.39 0.38
C ASN A 55 20.96 22.39 -0.78
N GLN A 56 20.32 21.21 -0.69
CA GLN A 56 20.29 20.25 -1.79
C GLN A 56 19.14 20.55 -2.77
N MET A 57 19.25 21.65 -3.51
CA MET A 57 18.30 21.93 -4.59
C MET A 57 18.47 20.94 -5.75
N MET A 58 17.43 20.17 -6.03
CA MET A 58 17.36 19.37 -7.25
C MET A 58 17.33 20.31 -8.46
N LYS A 59 18.18 20.06 -9.46
CA LYS A 59 18.14 20.77 -10.76
C LYS A 59 17.89 19.77 -11.87
N THR A 60 17.10 20.14 -12.87
CA THR A 60 16.89 19.33 -14.08
C THR A 60 18.22 19.07 -14.78
N ARG A 61 18.58 17.80 -14.94
CA ARG A 61 19.82 17.38 -15.62
C ARG A 61 19.60 16.94 -17.07
N LYS A 62 18.43 16.40 -17.37
CA LYS A 62 18.06 15.87 -18.68
C LYS A 62 16.63 16.23 -19.01
N THR A 63 16.37 16.59 -20.26
CA THR A 63 15.03 16.78 -20.83
C THR A 63 14.85 15.74 -21.92
N LEU A 64 13.92 14.82 -21.70
CA LEU A 64 13.71 13.65 -22.56
C LEU A 64 12.58 13.97 -23.53
N LYS A 65 12.94 14.16 -24.80
CA LYS A 65 12.01 14.49 -25.89
C LYS A 65 11.84 13.27 -26.79
N GLY A 66 10.67 13.13 -27.43
CA GLY A 66 10.42 12.08 -28.43
C GLY A 66 9.01 11.50 -28.40
N HIS A 67 8.27 11.64 -27.30
CA HIS A 67 6.89 11.17 -27.24
C HIS A 67 5.91 12.18 -27.85
N LEU A 68 5.04 11.70 -28.73
CA LEU A 68 3.99 12.49 -29.41
C LEU A 68 2.65 12.48 -28.66
N ALA A 69 2.59 11.80 -27.51
CA ALA A 69 1.40 11.69 -26.66
C ALA A 69 1.80 11.79 -25.18
N LYS A 70 0.80 11.83 -24.29
CA LYS A 70 1.01 11.97 -22.84
C LYS A 70 1.68 10.72 -22.27
N ILE A 71 2.68 10.94 -21.43
CA ILE A 71 3.35 9.89 -20.66
C ILE A 71 2.51 9.62 -19.41
N TYR A 72 2.14 8.37 -19.17
CA TYR A 72 1.34 7.96 -18.01
C TYR A 72 2.13 7.14 -16.99
N ALA A 73 3.16 6.43 -17.43
CA ALA A 73 3.99 5.61 -16.56
C ALA A 73 5.46 5.76 -16.94
N MET A 74 6.32 5.62 -15.93
CA MET A 74 7.77 5.59 -16.08
C MET A 74 8.35 4.63 -15.04
N HIS A 75 9.34 3.81 -15.41
CA HIS A 75 9.99 2.87 -14.48
C HIS A 75 11.49 2.77 -14.73
N TRP A 76 12.32 2.88 -13.68
CA TRP A 76 13.76 2.71 -13.76
C TRP A 76 14.15 1.24 -13.96
N SER A 77 15.11 1.00 -14.84
CA SER A 77 15.78 -0.31 -14.93
C SER A 77 16.67 -0.54 -13.70
N THR A 78 16.90 -1.80 -13.37
CA THR A 78 17.75 -2.22 -12.24
C THR A 78 19.22 -1.80 -12.41
N ASP A 79 19.65 -1.56 -13.66
CA ASP A 79 20.98 -1.07 -13.99
C ASP A 79 21.20 0.41 -13.66
N ARG A 80 20.16 1.13 -13.19
CA ARG A 80 20.17 2.56 -12.81
C ARG A 80 20.58 3.51 -13.93
N LYS A 81 20.60 3.05 -15.18
CA LYS A 81 21.01 3.83 -16.35
C LYS A 81 19.85 4.10 -17.29
N ALA A 82 19.00 3.10 -17.50
CA ALA A 82 17.83 3.20 -18.36
C ALA A 82 16.55 3.30 -17.55
N PHE A 83 15.48 3.77 -18.19
CA PHE A 83 14.13 3.72 -17.67
C PHE A 83 13.17 3.53 -18.85
N GLY A 84 12.08 2.80 -18.62
CA GLY A 84 10.99 2.62 -19.59
C GLY A 84 9.96 3.73 -19.45
N ILE A 85 9.36 4.14 -20.56
CA ILE A 85 8.25 5.10 -20.61
C ILE A 85 7.03 4.41 -21.23
N GLY A 86 5.91 4.43 -20.51
CA GLY A 86 4.62 3.93 -20.97
C GLY A 86 3.73 5.06 -21.49
N VAL A 87 3.31 4.93 -22.75
CA VAL A 87 2.32 5.80 -23.39
C VAL A 87 1.07 4.96 -23.62
N THR A 88 0.01 5.24 -22.87
CA THR A 88 -1.31 4.62 -23.09
C THR A 88 -2.18 5.61 -23.85
N GLY A 89 -2.61 5.24 -25.05
CA GLY A 89 -3.76 5.86 -25.70
C GLY A 89 -5.04 5.37 -25.03
N TRP A 90 -6.03 6.24 -24.91
CA TRP A 90 -7.41 5.81 -24.62
C TRP A 90 -7.97 5.02 -25.80
#